data_AF-A0A929YJB3-F1
#
_entry.id   AF-A0A929YJB3-F1
#
_cell.length_a   1.000
_cell.length_b   1.000
_cell.length_c   1.000
_cell.angle_alpha   90.00
_cell.angle_beta   90.00
_cell.angle_gamma   90.00
#
_symmetry.space_group_name_H-M   'P 1'
#
loop_
_entity.id
_entity.type
_entity.pdbx_description
1 polymer ?
#
loop_
_entity_poly.entity_id
_entity_poly.type
_entity_poly.pdbx_seq_one_letter_code
_entity_poly.pdbx_strand_id
1 'polypeptide(L)'
;HILVVGKIAADGYVSNDPKIYVAEDFRQDQEGNKLDIGDLSLSKILPTIKYSHTIIWNGTAGKTEEPGFDLSSKAIAEAIGQKNPEYNQTIILGGDTSGYVEKLLEEQPGASLGHVSNPLEYSLISTGGGASLEFLLGLPLPGLDAIN
;
A
#
# COMPACT_ATOMS: atom_id res chain seq x y z
N HIS A 1 0.12 -5.87 12.96
CA HIS A 1 -1.23 -5.99 12.40
C HIS A 1 -1.10 -6.26 10.91
N ILE A 2 -2.02 -7.02 10.33
CA ILE A 2 -2.12 -7.24 8.89
C ILE A 2 -3.38 -6.50 8.42
N LEU A 3 -3.24 -5.70 7.36
CA LEU A 3 -4.34 -4.96 6.76
C LEU A 3 -4.63 -5.59 5.41
N VAL A 4 -5.81 -6.18 5.25
CA VAL A 4 -6.27 -6.76 3.99
C VAL A 4 -7.17 -5.75 3.31
N VAL A 5 -6.73 -5.24 2.17
CA VAL A 5 -7.37 -4.19 1.39
C VAL A 5 -7.47 -4.60 -0.08
N GLY A 6 -7.94 -3.69 -0.93
CA GLY A 6 -7.96 -3.87 -2.37
C GLY A 6 -8.78 -5.10 -2.79
N LYS A 7 -8.31 -5.77 -3.85
CA LYS A 7 -9.02 -6.89 -4.47
C LYS A 7 -9.32 -8.03 -3.50
N ILE A 8 -8.38 -8.41 -2.64
CA ILE A 8 -8.55 -9.53 -1.70
C ILE A 8 -9.74 -9.26 -0.75
N ALA A 9 -9.82 -8.05 -0.21
CA ALA A 9 -10.94 -7.66 0.64
C ALA A 9 -12.24 -7.53 -0.17
N ALA A 10 -12.16 -6.94 -1.37
CA ALA A 10 -13.32 -6.78 -2.26
C ALA A 10 -13.97 -8.12 -2.65
N ASP A 11 -13.14 -9.14 -2.89
CA ASP A 11 -13.53 -10.52 -3.25
C ASP A 11 -14.11 -11.30 -2.05
N GLY A 12 -14.18 -10.69 -0.87
CA GLY A 12 -14.89 -11.25 0.29
C GLY A 12 -14.03 -12.11 1.21
N TYR A 13 -12.71 -11.90 1.22
CA TYR A 13 -11.86 -12.50 2.25
C TYR A 13 -12.38 -12.12 3.64
N VAL A 14 -12.39 -13.08 4.56
CA VAL A 14 -12.76 -12.88 5.96
C VAL A 14 -11.72 -13.51 6.86
N SER A 15 -11.51 -12.92 8.02
CA SER A 15 -10.65 -13.46 9.06
C SER A 15 -11.26 -13.24 10.43
N ASN A 16 -11.09 -14.22 11.32
CA ASN A 16 -11.44 -14.12 12.74
C ASN A 16 -10.22 -13.81 13.61
N ASP A 17 -9.03 -13.68 13.03
CA ASP A 17 -7.82 -13.32 13.77
C ASP A 17 -7.85 -11.83 14.12
N PRO A 18 -7.82 -11.45 15.41
CA PRO A 18 -7.87 -10.04 15.83
C PRO A 18 -6.66 -9.20 15.37
N LYS A 19 -5.59 -9.83 14.88
CA LYS A 19 -4.43 -9.15 14.29
C LYS A 19 -4.66 -8.76 12.84
N ILE A 20 -5.70 -9.30 12.19
CA ILE A 20 -6.03 -9.07 10.79
C ILE A 20 -7.25 -8.16 10.72
N TYR A 21 -7.06 -6.99 10.14
CA TYR A 21 -8.15 -6.10 9.74
C TYR A 21 -8.45 -6.31 8.25
N VAL A 22 -9.72 -6.43 7.89
CA VAL A 22 -10.17 -6.51 6.50
C VAL A 22 -11.02 -5.29 6.20
N ALA A 23 -10.82 -4.64 5.05
CA ALA A 23 -11.65 -3.50 4.63
C ALA A 23 -13.14 -3.88 4.58
N GLU A 24 -13.99 -2.98 5.08
CA GLU A 24 -15.41 -3.21 5.35
C GLU A 24 -16.33 -2.50 4.35
N ASP A 25 -15.83 -1.46 3.71
CA ASP A 25 -16.55 -0.64 2.74
C ASP A 25 -15.69 -0.35 1.52
N PHE A 26 -16.36 -0.06 0.40
CA PHE A 26 -15.73 0.08 -0.91
C PHE A 26 -16.42 1.16 -1.73
N ARG A 27 -15.63 1.93 -2.47
CA ARG A 27 -16.12 2.76 -3.57
C ARG A 27 -16.36 1.86 -4.78
N GLN A 28 -17.49 2.08 -5.44
CA GLN A 28 -17.94 1.25 -6.54
C GLN A 28 -18.11 2.07 -7.82
N ASP A 29 -17.91 1.42 -8.96
CA ASP A 29 -18.34 1.98 -10.24
C ASP A 29 -19.85 1.83 -10.45
N GLN A 30 -20.34 2.23 -11.62
CA GLN A 30 -21.76 2.16 -11.98
C GLN A 30 -22.29 0.73 -12.12
N GLU A 31 -21.40 -0.24 -12.31
CA GLU A 31 -21.74 -1.66 -12.44
C GLU A 31 -21.71 -2.38 -11.07
N GLY A 32 -21.31 -1.68 -10.01
CA GLY A 32 -21.21 -2.21 -8.65
C GLY A 32 -19.87 -2.91 -8.37
N ASN A 33 -18.89 -2.81 -9.26
CA ASN A 33 -17.55 -3.36 -9.01
C ASN A 33 -16.88 -2.55 -7.91
N LYS A 34 -16.35 -3.22 -6.89
CA LYS A 34 -15.60 -2.60 -5.79
C LYS A 34 -14.19 -2.27 -6.26
N LEU A 35 -13.92 -0.99 -6.53
CA LEU A 35 -12.67 -0.56 -7.17
C LEU A 35 -11.73 0.20 -6.25
N ASP A 36 -12.17 0.65 -5.08
CA ASP A 36 -11.32 1.22 -4.04
C ASP A 36 -11.93 0.95 -2.67
N ILE A 37 -11.15 0.95 -1.59
CA ILE A 37 -11.72 0.90 -0.24
C ILE A 37 -12.45 2.21 0.08
N GLY A 38 -13.47 2.15 0.91
CA GLY A 38 -14.24 3.33 1.30
C GLY A 38 -13.63 4.11 2.47
N ASP A 39 -14.28 5.22 2.82
CA ASP A 39 -13.82 6.17 3.84
C ASP A 39 -13.77 5.53 5.24
N LEU A 40 -14.69 4.61 5.55
CA LEU A 40 -14.70 3.94 6.85
C LEU A 40 -13.43 3.11 7.01
N SER A 41 -13.08 2.32 6.00
CA SER A 41 -11.89 1.47 6.02
C SER A 41 -10.61 2.29 6.06
N LEU A 42 -10.54 3.34 5.23
CA LEU A 42 -9.39 4.22 5.21
C LEU A 42 -9.18 4.89 6.58
N SER A 43 -10.24 5.34 7.25
CA SER A 43 -10.17 5.96 8.58
C SER A 43 -9.61 5.02 9.66
N LYS A 44 -9.78 3.70 9.52
CA LYS A 44 -9.24 2.67 10.43
C LYS A 44 -7.79 2.28 10.09
N ILE A 45 -7.42 2.38 8.81
CA ILE A 45 -6.08 2.02 8.31
C ILE A 45 -5.04 3.10 8.63
N LEU A 46 -5.37 4.37 8.40
CA LEU A 46 -4.42 5.48 8.57
C LEU A 46 -3.81 5.57 9.98
N PRO A 47 -4.57 5.38 11.08
CA PRO A 47 -3.99 5.31 12.43
C PRO A 47 -2.98 4.17 12.57
N THR A 48 -3.27 2.99 12.00
CA THR A 48 -2.36 1.84 12.06
C THR A 48 -1.03 2.16 11.37
N ILE A 49 -1.06 2.82 10.21
CA ILE A 49 0.14 3.30 9.50
C ILE A 49 0.91 4.32 10.35
N LYS A 50 0.20 5.29 10.93
CA LYS A 50 0.80 6.34 11.77
C LYS A 50 1.61 5.78 12.92
N TYR A 51 1.09 4.77 13.62
CA TYR A 51 1.75 4.18 14.80
C TYR A 51 2.72 3.02 14.49
N SER A 52 2.85 2.62 13.23
CA SER A 52 3.76 1.54 12.83
C SER A 52 5.20 2.02 12.73
N HIS A 53 6.15 1.21 13.21
CA HIS A 53 7.60 1.46 13.05
C HIS A 53 8.14 0.87 11.74
N THR A 54 7.65 -0.31 11.36
CA THR A 54 7.99 -0.98 10.12
C THR A 54 6.72 -1.24 9.33
N ILE A 55 6.75 -0.90 8.05
CA ILE A 55 5.61 -1.05 7.13
C ILE A 55 6.10 -1.77 5.89
N ILE A 56 5.39 -2.83 5.52
CA ILE A 56 5.53 -3.49 4.24
C ILE A 56 4.21 -3.32 3.51
N TRP A 57 4.23 -2.64 2.36
CA TRP A 57 3.04 -2.39 1.55
C TRP A 57 3.17 -3.11 0.21
N ASN A 58 2.26 -4.06 -0.05
CA ASN A 58 2.21 -4.85 -1.26
C ASN A 58 0.77 -4.90 -1.77
N GLY A 59 0.50 -4.26 -2.89
CA GLY A 59 -0.83 -4.14 -3.49
C GLY A 59 -1.54 -2.84 -3.11
N THR A 60 -2.00 -2.10 -4.11
CA THR A 60 -2.78 -0.87 -3.94
C THR A 60 -4.14 -1.15 -3.29
N ALA A 61 -4.71 -0.15 -2.60
CA ALA A 61 -6.00 -0.29 -1.94
C ALA A 61 -7.19 -0.12 -2.91
N GLY A 62 -6.94 0.44 -4.08
CA GLY A 62 -7.89 0.57 -5.18
C GLY A 62 -7.23 0.41 -6.55
N LYS A 63 -8.06 0.45 -7.60
CA LYS A 63 -7.68 0.32 -9.00
C LYS A 63 -7.11 1.64 -9.50
N THR A 64 -5.81 1.82 -9.28
CA THR A 64 -5.07 3.07 -9.47
C THR A 64 -5.02 3.59 -10.92
N GLU A 65 -5.36 2.73 -11.87
CA GLU A 65 -5.44 3.04 -13.29
C GLU A 65 -6.75 3.75 -13.64
N GLU A 66 -7.78 3.64 -12.79
CA GLU A 66 -9.09 4.25 -13.00
C GLU A 66 -9.21 5.57 -12.22
N PRO A 67 -9.48 6.71 -12.89
CA PRO A 67 -9.64 8.00 -12.23
C PRO A 67 -10.72 7.96 -11.15
N GLY A 68 -10.38 8.40 -9.93
CA GLY A 68 -11.30 8.44 -8.78
C GLY A 68 -11.32 7.18 -7.93
N PHE A 69 -10.58 6.12 -8.31
CA PHE A 69 -10.43 4.89 -7.54
C PHE A 69 -9.00 4.67 -7.01
N ASP A 70 -8.19 5.74 -6.99
CA ASP A 70 -6.85 5.77 -6.43
C ASP A 70 -6.77 6.52 -5.09
N LEU A 71 -7.88 7.09 -4.61
CA LEU A 71 -7.95 7.97 -3.45
C LEU A 71 -7.36 7.34 -2.19
N SER A 72 -7.74 6.09 -1.89
CA SER A 72 -7.21 5.42 -0.70
C SER A 72 -5.76 5.02 -0.86
N SER A 73 -5.37 4.58 -2.06
CA SER A 73 -3.98 4.25 -2.38
C SER A 73 -3.08 5.47 -2.22
N LYS A 74 -3.54 6.64 -2.68
CA LYS A 74 -2.86 7.92 -2.48
C LYS A 74 -2.71 8.27 -1.01
N ALA A 75 -3.80 8.22 -0.25
CA ALA A 75 -3.77 8.52 1.18
C ALA A 75 -2.84 7.57 1.96
N ILE A 76 -2.81 6.30 1.59
CA ILE A 76 -1.89 5.31 2.17
C ILE A 76 -0.44 5.63 1.79
N ALA A 77 -0.16 5.91 0.51
CA ALA A 77 1.17 6.30 0.04
C ALA A 77 1.68 7.53 0.79
N GLU A 78 0.87 8.59 0.87
CA GLU A 78 1.20 9.82 1.59
C GLU A 78 1.45 9.54 3.09
N ALA A 79 0.59 8.78 3.75
CA ALA A 79 0.75 8.46 5.16
C ALA A 79 2.00 7.62 5.47
N ILE A 80 2.43 6.77 4.53
CA ILE A 80 3.68 6.01 4.63
C ILE A 80 4.88 6.92 4.34
N GLY A 81 4.83 7.68 3.25
CA GLY A 81 5.92 8.50 2.76
C GLY A 81 6.23 9.74 3.61
N GLN A 82 5.29 10.18 4.45
CA GLN A 82 5.49 11.27 5.41
C GLN A 82 6.13 10.79 6.74
N LYS A 83 6.38 9.48 6.90
CA LYS A 83 7.06 8.97 8.09
C LYS A 83 8.54 9.32 8.05
N ASN A 84 9.16 9.47 9.22
CA ASN A 84 10.58 9.79 9.30
C ASN A 84 11.42 8.53 9.02
N PRO A 85 12.22 8.47 7.94
CA PRO A 85 13.00 7.30 7.57
C PRO A 85 14.14 6.98 8.55
N GLU A 86 14.55 7.93 9.40
CA GLU A 86 15.53 7.69 10.47
C GLU A 86 14.97 6.73 11.54
N TYR A 87 13.66 6.79 11.80
CA TYR A 87 13.00 6.02 12.87
C TYR A 87 12.03 4.97 12.33
N ASN A 88 11.69 5.03 11.05
CA ASN A 88 10.70 4.15 10.44
C ASN A 88 11.25 3.47 9.20
N GLN A 89 10.92 2.19 9.05
CA GLN A 89 11.31 1.38 7.90
C GLN A 89 10.09 1.15 7.02
N THR A 90 10.16 1.52 5.75
CA THR A 90 9.05 1.40 4.79
C THR A 90 9.50 0.65 3.55
N ILE A 91 8.80 -0.42 3.21
CA ILE A 91 9.11 -1.28 2.07
C ILE A 91 7.89 -1.35 1.17
N ILE A 92 8.04 -0.83 -0.05
CA ILE A 92 7.03 -0.88 -1.10
C ILE A 92 7.35 -2.06 -2.02
N LEU A 93 6.39 -2.96 -2.21
CA LEU A 93 6.55 -4.20 -2.95
C LEU A 93 5.51 -4.34 -4.06
N GLY A 94 5.94 -4.87 -5.20
CA GLY A 94 5.08 -5.26 -6.31
C GLY A 94 4.98 -4.17 -7.38
N GLY A 95 5.04 -4.61 -8.65
CA GLY A 95 5.13 -3.71 -9.81
C GLY A 95 4.05 -2.62 -9.85
N ASP A 96 2.79 -2.98 -9.60
CA ASP A 96 1.68 -2.02 -9.61
C ASP A 96 1.81 -1.00 -8.47
N THR A 97 2.23 -1.45 -7.28
CA THR A 97 2.37 -0.57 -6.11
C THR A 97 3.60 0.32 -6.23
N SER A 98 4.74 -0.21 -6.68
CA SER A 98 5.95 0.57 -6.93
C SER A 98 5.72 1.59 -8.05
N GLY A 99 5.12 1.18 -9.16
CA GLY A 99 4.84 2.08 -10.28
C GLY A 99 3.86 3.20 -9.90
N TYR A 100 2.87 2.91 -9.07
CA TYR A 100 1.97 3.94 -8.54
C TYR A 100 2.69 4.94 -7.62
N VAL A 101 3.54 4.45 -6.72
CA VAL A 101 4.35 5.32 -5.83
C VAL A 101 5.33 6.17 -6.64
N GLU A 102 6.01 5.59 -7.65
CA GLU A 102 6.90 6.32 -8.56
C GLU A 102 6.16 7.44 -9.29
N LYS A 103 4.98 7.16 -9.84
CA LYS A 103 4.12 8.18 -10.46
C LYS A 103 3.78 9.32 -9.49
N LEU A 104 3.42 9.00 -8.24
CA LEU A 104 3.13 10.04 -7.23
C LEU A 104 4.35 10.89 -6.90
N LEU A 105 5.56 10.31 -6.90
CA LEU A 105 6.80 11.05 -6.68
C LEU A 105 7.11 11.99 -7.86
N GLU A 106 6.88 11.56 -9.09
CA GLU A 106 7.04 12.38 -10.29
C GLU A 106 6.05 13.56 -10.34
N GLU A 107 4.81 13.34 -9.87
CA GLU A 107 3.75 14.35 -9.80
C GLU A 107 3.98 15.40 -8.68
N GLN A 108 4.97 15.22 -7.81
CA GLN A 108 5.33 16.16 -6.74
C GLN A 108 6.70 16.85 -6.93
N PRO A 109 6.95 17.60 -8.02
CA PRO A 109 8.18 18.37 -8.16
C PRO A 109 8.10 19.65 -7.30
N GLY A 110 8.63 19.58 -6.07
CA GLY A 110 8.86 20.74 -5.19
C GLY A 110 7.58 21.30 -4.59
N ALA A 111 7.30 20.96 -3.34
CA ALA A 111 6.15 21.40 -2.55
C ALA A 111 6.03 22.92 -2.37
N SER A 112 5.64 23.61 -3.44
CA SER A 112 5.10 24.95 -3.44
C SER A 112 3.63 24.81 -3.78
N LEU A 113 2.82 24.50 -2.76
CA LEU A 113 1.40 24.85 -2.59
C LEU A 113 0.88 24.15 -1.31
N GLY A 114 1.25 24.70 -0.17
CA GLY A 114 0.34 24.87 0.96
C GLY A 114 0.16 23.76 2.01
N HIS A 115 0.38 22.46 1.75
CA HIS A 115 0.01 21.45 2.75
C HIS A 115 0.95 20.23 2.95
N VAL A 116 2.00 20.04 2.14
CA VAL A 116 2.96 18.93 2.35
C VAL A 116 4.37 19.50 2.37
N SER A 117 4.96 19.69 3.55
CA SER A 117 6.22 20.44 3.69
C SER A 117 7.48 19.65 3.30
N ASN A 118 7.38 18.33 3.11
CA ASN A 118 8.49 17.44 2.81
C ASN A 118 8.14 16.50 1.63
N PRO A 119 9.10 16.13 0.77
CA PRO A 119 8.89 15.09 -0.23
C PRO A 119 8.50 13.75 0.43
N LEU A 120 7.75 12.91 -0.29
CA LEU A 120 7.47 11.55 0.17
C LEU A 120 8.74 10.72 0.09
N GLU A 121 9.09 10.02 1.18
CA GLU A 121 10.30 9.21 1.27
C GLU A 121 9.98 7.77 1.70
N TYR A 122 10.65 6.80 1.05
CA TYR A 122 10.47 5.38 1.32
C TYR A 122 11.83 4.70 1.48
N SER A 123 11.96 3.75 2.43
CA SER A 123 13.25 3.08 2.68
C SER A 123 13.65 2.12 1.56
N LEU A 124 12.70 1.42 0.96
CA LEU A 124 12.91 0.52 -0.17
C LEU A 124 11.68 0.49 -1.07
N ILE A 125 11.89 0.62 -2.38
CA ILE A 125 10.88 0.38 -3.42
C ILE A 125 11.38 -0.79 -4.28
N SER A 126 10.57 -1.85 -4.39
CA SER A 126 10.92 -3.07 -5.11
C SER A 126 9.75 -3.57 -5.95
N THR A 127 10.06 -4.01 -7.16
CA THR A 127 9.10 -4.62 -8.09
C THR A 127 8.82 -6.08 -7.76
N GLY A 128 9.58 -6.69 -6.85
CA GLY A 128 9.56 -8.12 -6.56
C GLY A 128 8.36 -8.61 -5.76
N GLY A 129 7.14 -8.10 -5.96
CA GLY A 129 5.95 -8.33 -5.15
C GLY A 129 5.82 -9.72 -4.54
N GLY A 130 5.40 -10.71 -5.34
CA GLY A 130 5.20 -12.10 -4.88
C GLY A 130 6.49 -12.76 -4.38
N ALA A 131 7.59 -12.62 -5.11
CA ALA A 131 8.89 -13.20 -4.73
C ALA A 131 9.41 -12.64 -3.38
N SER A 132 9.18 -11.37 -3.09
CA SER A 132 9.54 -10.73 -1.83
C SER A 132 8.68 -11.25 -0.69
N LEU A 133 7.39 -11.52 -0.94
CA LEU A 133 6.52 -12.17 0.05
C LEU A 133 6.95 -13.62 0.31
N GLU A 134 7.28 -14.39 -0.73
CA GLU A 134 7.81 -15.75 -0.59
C GLU A 134 9.10 -15.77 0.24
N PHE A 135 10.02 -14.84 -0.03
CA PHE A 135 11.23 -14.64 0.76
C PHE A 135 10.93 -14.31 2.24
N LEU A 136 9.98 -13.40 2.48
CA LEU A 136 9.54 -13.03 3.85
C LEU A 136 8.86 -14.19 4.59
N LEU A 137 8.25 -15.12 3.86
CA LEU A 137 7.67 -16.35 4.41
C LEU A 137 8.73 -17.45 4.64
N GLY A 138 10.00 -17.19 4.32
CA GLY A 138 11.09 -18.15 4.44
C GLY A 138 11.04 -19.27 3.41
N LEU A 139 10.30 -19.08 2.32
CA LEU A 139 10.23 -20.04 1.22
C LEU A 139 11.50 -19.93 0.38
N PRO A 140 12.00 -21.06 -0.18
CA PRO A 140 13.13 -21.02 -1.09
C PRO A 140 12.76 -20.19 -2.32
N LEU A 141 13.70 -19.38 -2.80
CA LEU A 141 13.56 -18.63 -4.03
C LEU A 141 14.38 -19.32 -5.14
N PRO A 142 13.75 -20.04 -6.09
CA PRO A 142 14.46 -20.82 -7.10
C PRO A 142 15.46 -20.00 -7.91
N GLY A 143 15.17 -18.71 -8.12
CA GLY A 143 16.06 -17.78 -8.82
C GLY A 143 17.31 -17.38 -8.04
N LEU A 144 17.27 -17.36 -6.70
CA LEU A 144 18.45 -17.14 -5.86
C LEU A 144 19.25 -18.43 -5.68
N ASP A 145 18.58 -19.57 -5.56
CA ASP A 145 19.21 -20.87 -5.41
C ASP A 145 20.05 -21.25 -6.65
N ALA A 146 19.66 -20.75 -7.83
CA ALA A 146 20.34 -20.97 -9.10
C ALA A 146 21.63 -20.15 -9.30
N ILE A 147 21.99 -19.26 -8.36
CA ILE A 147 23.17 -18.38 -8.47
C ILE A 147 24.40 -18.97 -7.73
N ASN A 148 24.37 -20.27 -7.40
CA ASN A 148 25.50 -21.01 -6.81
C ASN A 148 26.35 -21.73 -7.84
#